data_AF-A0A6U4CYH5-F1
#
_entry.id   AF-A0A6U4CYH5-F1
#
_cell.length_a   1.000
_cell.length_b   1.000
_cell.length_c   1.000
_cell.angle_alpha   90.00
_cell.angle_beta   90.00
_cell.angle_gamma   90.00
#
_symmetry.space_group_name_H-M   'P 1'
#
loop_
_entity.id
_entity.type
_entity.pdbx_description
1 polymer ?
#
loop_
_entity_poly.entity_id
_entity_poly.type
_entity_poly.pdbx_seq_one_letter_code
_entity_poly.pdbx_strand_id
1 'polypeptide(L)'
;MMYLIACLLAVAIGHTEAFGMANVRMSAGGQSIIKIGTRGSPLALAQAYETKRRLGETFPELAAEGAVEICTIMTKGDAILDKALSEIGGKGLFTKELDVSLMNKEVDICVHSMKDVPTWLVPGTVLPCNLPREDTRDAFISEKASNIAGLP
;
A
#
# COMPACT_ATOMS: atom_id res chain seq x y z
N MET A 1 12.94 8.69 -15.67
CA MET A 1 11.53 8.68 -15.24
C MET A 1 11.08 7.23 -15.20
N MET A 2 11.20 6.58 -14.05
CA MET A 2 10.95 5.14 -13.92
C MET A 2 9.46 4.96 -13.62
N TYR A 3 8.69 4.50 -14.62
CA TYR A 3 7.28 4.16 -14.47
C TYR A 3 7.19 2.99 -13.49
N LEU A 4 6.95 3.31 -12.22
CA LEU A 4 6.83 2.34 -11.15
C LEU A 4 5.42 1.74 -11.22
N ILE A 5 5.37 0.51 -11.73
CA ILE A 5 4.23 -0.40 -11.76
C ILE A 5 3.59 -0.45 -10.37
N ALA A 6 2.44 0.18 -10.20
CA ALA A 6 1.73 0.25 -8.94
C ALA A 6 0.22 0.24 -9.19
N CYS A 7 -0.39 -0.94 -9.31
CA CYS A 7 -1.79 -1.06 -8.92
C CYS A 7 -1.83 -0.78 -7.42
N LEU A 8 -2.23 0.44 -7.07
CA LEU A 8 -2.26 0.95 -5.72
C LEU A 8 -3.58 0.52 -5.08
N LEU A 9 -3.49 -0.21 -3.98
CA LEU A 9 -4.63 -0.74 -3.27
C LEU A 9 -4.74 -0.12 -1.89
N ALA A 10 -5.94 0.32 -1.50
CA ALA A 10 -6.30 0.58 -0.11
C ALA A 10 -7.14 -0.60 0.44
N VAL A 11 -6.60 -1.35 1.41
CA VAL A 11 -7.37 -2.33 2.19
C VAL A 11 -7.97 -1.59 3.38
N ALA A 12 -9.29 -1.67 3.55
CA ALA A 12 -10.00 -1.13 4.69
C ALA A 12 -10.74 -2.29 5.39
N ILE A 13 -11.00 -2.17 6.69
CA ILE A 13 -12.00 -3.02 7.34
C ILE A 13 -12.86 -2.16 8.26
N GLY A 14 -14.17 -2.39 8.18
CA GLY A 14 -14.95 -2.44 9.41
C GLY A 14 -15.94 -1.31 9.58
N HIS A 15 -16.68 -0.98 8.52
CA HIS A 15 -18.15 -0.90 8.52
C HIS A 15 -18.57 -0.58 7.08
N THR A 16 -19.26 -1.52 6.42
CA THR A 16 -19.95 -1.31 5.13
C THR A 16 -21.01 -0.20 5.20
N GLU A 17 -21.30 0.34 6.38
CA GLU A 17 -22.22 1.47 6.61
C GLU A 17 -21.50 2.81 6.92
N ALA A 18 -20.16 2.86 6.97
CA ALA A 18 -19.42 4.02 7.49
C ALA A 18 -18.42 4.68 6.52
N PHE A 19 -18.46 4.34 5.23
CA PHE A 19 -18.06 5.30 4.19
C PHE A 19 -19.24 6.19 3.77
N GLY A 20 -20.32 6.22 4.56
CA GLY A 20 -21.04 7.47 4.77
C GLY A 20 -20.08 8.43 5.48
N MET A 21 -19.99 9.67 5.01
CA MET A 21 -19.11 10.75 5.47
C MET A 21 -19.30 11.18 6.95
N ALA A 22 -19.80 10.30 7.82
CA ALA A 22 -20.28 10.61 9.17
C ALA A 22 -19.32 10.23 10.31
N ASN A 23 -18.23 9.50 10.06
CA ASN A 23 -17.28 9.08 11.11
C ASN A 23 -15.82 9.48 10.86
N VAL A 24 -15.57 10.41 9.93
CA VAL A 24 -14.32 11.17 9.91
C VAL A 24 -14.23 11.88 11.26
N ARG A 25 -13.39 11.38 12.17
CA ARG A 25 -13.16 12.04 13.45
C ARG A 25 -12.60 13.42 13.15
N MET A 26 -13.41 14.45 13.34
CA MET A 26 -12.95 15.83 13.38
C MET A 26 -12.00 15.94 14.57
N SER A 27 -10.71 15.92 14.30
CA SER A 27 -9.68 16.03 15.32
C SER A 27 -9.64 17.46 15.84
N ALA A 28 -10.39 17.70 16.93
CA ALA A 28 -10.26 18.90 17.75
C ALA A 28 -9.01 18.87 18.65
N GLY A 29 -7.97 18.10 18.29
CA GLY A 29 -6.76 18.01 19.09
C GLY A 29 -5.69 17.11 18.46
N GLY A 30 -4.83 17.68 17.61
CA GLY A 30 -3.49 17.17 17.25
C GLY A 30 -3.37 15.75 16.66
N GLN A 31 -4.45 14.99 16.52
CA GLN A 31 -4.46 13.64 15.98
C GLN A 31 -4.78 13.65 14.48
N SER A 32 -4.16 12.73 13.74
CA SER A 32 -4.44 12.47 12.34
C SER A 32 -5.88 11.95 12.15
N ILE A 33 -6.50 12.36 11.04
CA ILE A 33 -7.85 11.94 10.65
C ILE A 33 -7.83 10.53 10.06
N ILE A 34 -6.79 10.21 9.29
CA ILE A 34 -6.57 8.89 8.67
C ILE A 34 -5.11 8.47 8.85
N LYS A 35 -4.90 7.22 9.23
CA LYS A 35 -3.61 6.54 9.30
C LYS A 35 -3.48 5.51 8.17
N ILE A 36 -2.45 5.69 7.35
CA ILE A 36 -2.12 4.81 6.22
C ILE A 36 -0.97 3.90 6.59
N GLY A 37 -1.23 2.59 6.73
CA GLY A 37 -0.20 1.56 6.83
C GLY A 37 0.48 1.32 5.48
N THR A 38 1.81 1.28 5.45
CA THR A 38 2.57 0.92 4.24
C THR A 38 3.91 0.26 4.59
N ARG A 39 4.51 -0.45 3.64
CA ARG A 39 5.91 -0.93 3.79
C ARG A 39 6.89 0.23 3.72
N GLY A 40 8.09 0.03 4.28
CA GLY A 40 9.15 1.05 4.31
C GLY A 40 9.98 1.19 3.03
N SER A 41 9.74 0.37 2.00
CA SER A 41 10.49 0.48 0.74
C SER A 41 10.20 1.81 0.02
N PRO A 42 11.16 2.38 -0.74
CA PRO A 42 10.93 3.63 -1.47
C PRO A 42 9.70 3.62 -2.38
N LEU A 43 9.42 2.49 -3.04
CA LEU A 43 8.23 2.31 -3.87
C LEU A 43 6.95 2.31 -3.02
N ALA A 44 6.93 1.56 -1.91
CA ALA A 44 5.75 1.51 -1.04
C ALA A 44 5.42 2.86 -0.39
N LEU A 45 6.44 3.68 -0.10
CA LEU A 45 6.24 5.06 0.35
C LEU A 45 5.69 5.94 -0.77
N ALA A 46 6.24 5.88 -1.99
CA ALA A 46 5.72 6.63 -3.13
C ALA A 46 4.23 6.32 -3.40
N GLN A 47 3.88 5.04 -3.26
CA GLN A 47 2.51 4.52 -3.28
C GLN A 47 1.63 5.14 -2.18
N ALA A 48 2.09 5.16 -0.93
CA ALA A 48 1.33 5.78 0.17
C ALA A 48 1.14 7.30 -0.04
N TYR A 49 2.17 8.00 -0.53
CA TYR A 49 2.09 9.43 -0.84
C TYR A 49 1.13 9.74 -1.98
N GLU A 50 1.09 8.91 -3.03
CA GLU A 50 0.12 9.05 -4.12
C GLU A 50 -1.32 8.85 -3.62
N THR A 51 -1.54 7.89 -2.71
CA THR A 51 -2.86 7.70 -2.05
C THR A 51 -3.24 8.95 -1.28
N LYS A 52 -2.32 9.46 -0.43
CA LYS A 52 -2.52 10.67 0.38
C LYS A 52 -2.83 11.89 -0.49
N ARG A 53 -2.12 12.07 -1.61
CA ARG A 53 -2.35 13.17 -2.56
C ARG A 53 -3.77 13.16 -3.09
N ARG A 54 -4.24 12.00 -3.60
CA ARG A 54 -5.60 11.86 -4.16
C ARG A 54 -6.70 12.02 -3.12
N LEU A 55 -6.45 11.56 -1.89
CA LEU A 55 -7.36 11.80 -0.77
C LEU A 55 -7.51 13.30 -0.51
N GLY A 56 -6.41 14.06 -0.44
CA GLY A 56 -6.46 15.51 -0.26
C GLY A 56 -7.10 16.27 -1.43
N GLU A 57 -6.97 15.77 -2.67
CA GLU A 57 -7.63 16.36 -3.84
C GLU A 57 -9.15 16.13 -3.85
N THR A 58 -9.62 15.02 -3.28
CA THR A 58 -11.03 14.64 -3.28
C THR A 58 -11.76 15.15 -2.03
N PHE A 59 -11.08 15.17 -0.89
CA PHE A 59 -11.61 15.51 0.43
C PHE A 59 -10.79 16.66 1.03
N PRO A 60 -11.26 17.91 0.97
CA PRO A 60 -10.51 19.08 1.44
C PRO A 60 -10.04 19.00 2.90
N GLU A 61 -10.80 18.31 3.76
CA GLU A 61 -10.44 18.05 5.16
C GLU A 61 -9.19 17.17 5.31
N LEU A 62 -8.88 16.35 4.31
CA LEU A 62 -7.68 15.50 4.28
C LEU A 62 -6.46 16.20 3.65
N ALA A 63 -6.65 17.39 3.06
CA ALA A 63 -5.56 18.18 2.50
C ALA A 63 -4.76 18.94 3.58
N ALA A 64 -5.34 19.13 4.77
CA ALA A 64 -4.68 19.82 5.87
C ALA A 64 -3.42 19.06 6.34
N GLU A 65 -2.39 19.81 6.73
CA GLU A 65 -1.17 19.23 7.28
C GLU A 65 -1.49 18.43 8.55
N GLY A 66 -0.97 17.20 8.63
CA GLY A 66 -1.26 16.27 9.73
C GLY A 66 -2.59 15.53 9.64
N ALA A 67 -3.49 15.85 8.69
CA ALA A 67 -4.77 15.15 8.54
C ALA A 67 -4.59 13.68 8.12
N VAL A 68 -3.57 13.38 7.30
CA VAL A 68 -3.21 12.01 6.90
C VAL A 68 -1.80 11.67 7.36
N GLU A 69 -1.70 10.64 8.19
CA GLU A 69 -0.46 10.07 8.73
C GLU A 69 -0.05 8.83 7.93
N ILE A 70 1.25 8.70 7.64
CA ILE A 70 1.82 7.49 7.01
C ILE A 70 2.56 6.70 8.07
N CYS A 71 2.05 5.50 8.36
CA CYS A 71 2.59 4.57 9.32
C CYS A 71 3.40 3.50 8.58
N THR A 72 4.73 3.53 8.73
CA THR A 72 5.61 2.52 8.13
C THR A 72 5.58 1.24 8.97
N ILE A 73 5.28 0.11 8.33
CA ILE A 73 5.19 -1.21 8.96
C ILE A 73 6.27 -2.11 8.35
N MET A 74 7.08 -2.72 9.21
CA MET A 74 8.12 -3.65 8.81
C MET A 74 7.54 -5.06 8.63
N THR A 75 7.70 -5.65 7.46
CA THR A 75 7.20 -7.01 7.18
C THR A 75 8.32 -8.04 7.25
N LYS A 76 7.96 -9.32 7.40
CA LYS A 76 8.97 -10.40 7.34
C LYS A 76 9.68 -10.46 5.98
N GLY A 77 8.97 -10.15 4.91
CA GLY A 77 9.56 -10.07 3.57
C GLY A 77 10.58 -8.94 3.42
N ASP A 78 10.48 -7.87 4.22
CA ASP A 78 11.49 -6.81 4.25
C ASP A 78 12.74 -7.22 5.04
N ALA A 79 12.61 -8.12 6.01
CA ALA A 79 13.69 -8.57 6.88
C ALA A 79 14.57 -9.67 6.24
N ILE A 80 14.04 -10.43 5.29
CA ILE A 80 14.73 -11.57 4.66
C ILE A 80 15.17 -11.16 3.24
N LEU A 81 16.43 -10.78 3.09
CA LEU A 81 17.02 -10.34 1.82
C LEU A 81 18.00 -11.35 1.22
N ASP A 82 18.35 -12.40 1.97
CA ASP A 82 19.43 -13.35 1.68
C ASP A 82 18.95 -14.68 1.09
N LYS A 83 17.64 -14.85 0.90
CA LYS A 83 17.02 -16.07 0.37
C LYS A 83 16.10 -15.78 -0.79
N ALA A 84 15.99 -16.73 -1.72
CA ALA A 84 15.06 -16.59 -2.83
C ALA A 84 13.61 -16.63 -2.31
N LEU A 85 12.73 -15.80 -2.87
CA LEU A 85 11.30 -15.79 -2.51
C LEU A 85 10.64 -17.17 -2.64
N SER A 86 11.07 -17.98 -3.60
CA SER A 86 10.62 -19.36 -3.81
C SER A 86 10.97 -20.30 -2.65
N GLU A 87 12.03 -20.01 -1.90
CA GLU A 87 12.53 -20.83 -0.79
C GLU A 87 11.94 -20.44 0.56
N ILE A 88 11.55 -19.16 0.71
CA ILE A 88 11.02 -18.63 1.96
C ILE A 88 9.65 -19.25 2.25
N GLY A 89 8.84 -19.50 1.21
CA GLY A 89 7.49 -20.04 1.36
C GLY A 89 6.58 -19.15 2.22
N GLY A 90 5.29 -19.48 2.28
CA GLY A 90 4.33 -18.79 3.13
C GLY A 90 3.49 -17.72 2.43
N LYS A 91 2.18 -17.78 2.67
CA LYS A 91 1.22 -16.80 2.16
C LYS A 91 1.36 -15.48 2.92
N GLY A 92 1.29 -14.35 2.20
CA GLY A 92 1.24 -13.02 2.82
C GLY A 92 2.58 -12.51 3.37
N LEU A 93 3.71 -12.92 2.79
CA LEU A 93 5.05 -12.52 3.24
C LEU A 93 5.24 -11.00 3.39
N PHE A 94 4.54 -10.21 2.56
CA PHE A 94 4.57 -8.76 2.55
C PHE A 94 3.28 -8.08 3.06
N THR A 95 2.26 -8.86 3.45
CA THR A 95 0.96 -8.30 3.85
C THR A 95 0.60 -8.61 5.30
N LYS A 96 1.13 -9.70 5.87
CA LYS A 96 0.70 -10.19 7.18
C LYS A 96 0.80 -9.13 8.29
N GLU A 97 1.93 -8.44 8.41
CA GLU A 97 2.09 -7.42 9.45
C GLU A 97 1.17 -6.21 9.22
N LEU A 98 0.89 -5.85 7.95
CA LEU A 98 -0.09 -4.81 7.61
C LEU A 98 -1.52 -5.24 7.94
N ASP A 99 -1.88 -6.49 7.64
CA ASP A 99 -3.19 -7.06 7.98
C ASP A 99 -3.40 -7.06 9.50
N VAL A 100 -2.35 -7.38 10.29
CA VAL A 100 -2.39 -7.32 11.75
C VAL A 100 -2.60 -5.89 12.26
N SER A 101 -1.83 -4.91 11.76
CA SER A 101 -2.00 -3.51 12.16
C SER A 101 -3.39 -2.98 11.80
N LEU A 102 -3.94 -3.39 10.65
CA LEU A 102 -5.29 -3.02 10.23
C LEU A 102 -6.36 -3.64 11.15
N MET A 103 -6.25 -4.93 11.46
CA MET A 103 -7.18 -5.62 12.38
C MET A 103 -7.11 -5.07 13.81
N ASN A 104 -5.92 -4.66 14.25
CA ASN A 104 -5.71 -4.04 15.56
C ASN A 104 -6.13 -2.56 15.62
N LYS A 105 -6.57 -1.97 14.49
CA LYS A 105 -6.91 -0.54 14.37
C LYS A 105 -5.73 0.38 14.70
N GLU A 106 -4.50 -0.09 14.46
CA GLU A 106 -3.28 0.72 14.53
C GLU A 106 -3.20 1.68 13.33
N VAL A 107 -3.76 1.25 12.19
CA VAL A 107 -3.95 2.01 10.97
C VAL A 107 -5.39 1.86 10.47
N ASP A 108 -5.87 2.83 9.71
CA ASP A 108 -7.25 2.85 9.19
C ASP A 108 -7.35 2.19 7.81
N ILE A 109 -6.31 2.37 6.98
CA ILE A 109 -6.17 1.73 5.68
C ILE A 109 -4.74 1.25 5.47
N CYS A 110 -4.55 0.19 4.68
CA CYS A 110 -3.23 -0.25 4.25
C CYS A 110 -3.04 -0.07 2.74
N VAL A 111 -1.88 0.44 2.33
CA VAL A 111 -1.51 0.62 0.92
C VAL A 111 -0.59 -0.49 0.44
N HIS A 112 -0.98 -1.16 -0.65
CA HIS A 112 -0.23 -2.27 -1.22
C HIS A 112 0.01 -2.12 -2.73
N SER A 113 1.06 -2.80 -3.20
CA SER A 113 1.16 -3.24 -4.59
C SER A 113 0.23 -4.43 -4.79
N MET A 114 -0.75 -4.33 -5.69
CA MET A 114 -1.76 -5.38 -5.86
C MET A 114 -1.18 -6.76 -6.20
N LYS A 115 -0.03 -6.83 -6.87
CA LYS A 115 0.64 -8.11 -7.16
C LYS A 115 1.10 -8.89 -5.92
N ASP A 116 1.27 -8.20 -4.80
CA ASP A 116 1.74 -8.78 -3.54
C ASP A 116 0.57 -9.17 -2.62
N VAL A 117 -0.67 -8.86 -3.00
CA VAL A 117 -1.87 -9.13 -2.21
C VAL A 117 -2.31 -10.59 -2.40
N PRO A 118 -2.50 -11.36 -1.31
CA PRO A 118 -2.96 -12.74 -1.41
C PRO A 118 -4.33 -12.85 -2.11
N THR A 119 -4.53 -13.96 -2.83
CA THR A 119 -5.82 -14.27 -3.49
C THR A 119 -6.98 -14.42 -2.51
N TRP A 120 -6.68 -14.85 -1.28
CA TRP A 120 -7.64 -14.92 -0.19
C TRP A 120 -7.32 -13.84 0.82
N LEU A 121 -8.24 -12.89 0.96
CA LEU A 121 -8.15 -11.85 1.97
C LEU A 121 -8.35 -12.44 3.37
N VAL A 122 -7.72 -11.84 4.37
CA VAL A 122 -7.90 -12.22 5.77
C VAL A 122 -9.37 -11.96 6.14
N PRO A 123 -10.04 -12.89 6.85
CA PRO A 123 -11.42 -12.70 7.26
C PRO A 123 -11.62 -11.40 8.01
N GLY A 124 -12.67 -10.67 7.63
CA GLY A 124 -12.87 -9.34 8.13
C GLY A 124 -11.76 -8.41 7.69
N THR A 125 -11.23 -8.51 6.46
CA THR A 125 -10.69 -7.38 5.68
C THR A 125 -11.46 -7.23 4.38
N VAL A 126 -11.45 -6.02 3.79
CA VAL A 126 -12.00 -5.81 2.44
C VAL A 126 -11.04 -5.04 1.54
N LEU A 127 -11.18 -5.26 0.24
CA LEU A 127 -10.40 -4.65 -0.81
C LEU A 127 -11.35 -3.88 -1.75
N PRO A 128 -11.81 -2.68 -1.36
CA PRO A 128 -12.86 -1.97 -2.10
C PRO A 128 -12.31 -1.03 -3.19
N CYS A 129 -11.02 -0.71 -3.16
CA CYS A 129 -10.47 0.39 -3.95
C CYS A 129 -9.17 -0.01 -4.66
N ASN A 130 -9.14 0.20 -5.98
CA ASN A 130 -7.92 0.21 -6.77
C ASN A 130 -7.78 1.58 -7.43
N LEU A 131 -6.59 2.15 -7.41
CA LEU A 131 -6.31 3.35 -8.19
C LEU A 131 -6.19 3.06 -9.70
N PRO A 132 -6.21 4.11 -10.55
CA PRO A 132 -5.91 3.97 -11.96
C PRO A 132 -4.61 3.20 -12.18
N ARG A 133 -4.67 2.23 -13.10
CA ARG A 133 -3.58 1.28 -13.34
C ARG A 133 -2.48 1.94 -14.18
N GLU A 134 -1.25 1.83 -13.70
CA GLU A 134 -0.05 2.19 -14.45
C GLU A 134 0.30 1.13 -15.51
N ASP A 135 1.33 1.41 -16.31
CA ASP A 135 1.90 0.47 -17.27
C ASP A 135 2.16 -0.91 -16.63
N THR A 136 1.76 -1.97 -17.31
CA THR A 136 1.84 -3.36 -16.81
C THR A 136 2.98 -4.15 -17.44
N ARG A 137 3.76 -3.54 -18.34
CA ARG A 137 4.84 -4.21 -19.05
C ARG A 137 6.04 -4.41 -18.14
N ASP A 138 6.70 -5.56 -18.31
CA ASP A 138 8.04 -5.74 -17.76
C ASP A 138 9.04 -4.85 -18.51
N ALA A 139 10.07 -4.39 -17.79
CA ALA A 139 11.15 -3.61 -18.35
C ALA A 139 12.42 -4.45 -18.44
N PHE A 140 13.06 -4.44 -19.61
CA PHE A 140 14.41 -4.98 -19.76
C PHE A 140 15.43 -3.93 -19.32
N ILE A 141 16.28 -4.29 -18.35
CA ILE A 141 17.32 -3.42 -17.81
C ILE A 141 18.67 -4.13 -17.97
N SER A 142 19.56 -3.56 -18.78
CA SER A 142 20.91 -4.08 -19.01
C SER A 142 21.88 -2.93 -19.30
N GLU A 143 23.11 -3.06 -18.82
CA GLU A 143 24.20 -2.14 -19.15
C GLU A 143 24.84 -2.47 -20.51
N LYS A 144 24.66 -3.71 -21.02
CA LYS A 144 25.44 -4.25 -22.15
C LYS A 144 24.63 -4.49 -23.42
N ALA A 145 23.35 -4.83 -23.29
CA ALA A 145 22.47 -5.11 -24.42
C ALA A 145 21.27 -4.16 -24.41
N SER A 146 20.72 -3.85 -25.58
CA SER A 146 19.53 -3.00 -25.70
C SER A 146 18.21 -3.77 -25.64
N ASN A 147 18.26 -5.09 -25.79
CA ASN A 147 17.11 -5.99 -25.72
C ASN A 147 17.57 -7.44 -25.41
N ILE A 148 16.61 -8.32 -25.12
CA ILE A 148 16.86 -9.73 -24.76
C ILE A 148 17.62 -10.48 -25.87
N ALA A 149 17.29 -10.25 -27.14
CA ALA A 149 17.94 -10.92 -28.28
C ALA A 149 19.40 -10.51 -28.49
N GLY A 150 19.85 -9.42 -27.85
CA GLY A 150 21.24 -8.96 -27.87
C GLY A 150 22.10 -9.49 -26.71
N LEU A 151 21.59 -10.39 -25.87
CA LEU A 151 22.38 -11.06 -24.84
C LEU A 151 23.28 -12.15 -25.47
N PRO A 152 24.53 -12.31 -24.98
CA PRO A 152 25.47 -13.31 -25.48
C PRO A 152 25.08 -14.76 -25.16
#